data_AF-A0ABD3NQR1-F1
#
_entry.id   AF-A0ABD3NQR1-F1
#
_cell.length_a   1.000
_cell.length_b   1.000
_cell.length_c   1.000
_cell.angle_alpha   90.00
_cell.angle_beta   90.00
_cell.angle_gamma   90.00
#
_symmetry.space_group_name_H-M   'P 1'
#
loop_
_entity.id
_entity.type
_entity.pdbx_description
1 polymer ?
#
loop_
_entity_poly.entity_id
_entity_poly.type
_entity_poly.pdbx_seq_one_letter_code
_entity_poly.pdbx_strand_id
1 'polypeptide(L)'
;MTNEGDEDERPMSSIEMEQPRMTATVRHLSSTIFDSFSSSRFNLSSIGGSLNNSQGAGDILIGATLVEPIEVVADVATMGFCQRHGKVIGSLSFIVLVGFVTFVATTYNRIGMWGNTLQPTTAPSSMPSMAPSFDPRPTLQIVQDRGVLRCGLHESQTRGSFRYQLCQAIAAVVLNNPDAVEKVDRTSRTRFIMLNDRVVDILAGGETYTIEREVYEPTTGASFTFSTPYYYDGLVFAGNQTFITCAEEIKRYDECAQLAICVINGTTDYEYIANQFTSEFLVISRGSRESILLYNDGKCNVIANGRLGLINFMFRESELIPPSFAIGNKTLNNDPLAFVTRHDDYEWSNVVNYALQALFYGERQGIGKNEAMCRNHTDDLSSNWYGLNYLNAVYCVGNYSEIYSNSQFADFTRTTIDTINNGTPMLYVIPYGNLDNSHDEMFFDLSHTFAGIKSETNLNCGIVVQDSNSDNSTDDGMFGMAVSFCQTLASSMLDGNLFAVNYTTFYDEESSTIALKNEEVDVLFGLTASMTSNFGNGSIEGVVFSTPYFYGNQTGK
;
A
#
# COMPACT_ATOMS: atom_id res chain seq x y z
N MET A 1 49.00 -59.19 -16.65
CA MET A 1 48.20 -60.15 -15.87
C MET A 1 46.75 -59.84 -16.22
N THR A 2 46.22 -60.40 -17.33
CA THR A 2 45.40 -61.65 -17.43
C THR A 2 44.13 -61.55 -16.58
N ASN A 3 42.88 -61.78 -17.00
CA ASN A 3 42.13 -62.19 -18.22
C ASN A 3 40.68 -61.67 -18.00
N GLU A 4 39.93 -61.17 -18.98
CA GLU A 4 38.96 -61.89 -19.84
C GLU A 4 37.96 -62.84 -19.15
N GLY A 5 36.67 -62.61 -19.39
CA GLY A 5 35.54 -63.48 -19.02
C GLY A 5 34.18 -62.84 -19.32
N ASP A 6 33.66 -63.12 -20.52
CA ASP A 6 32.36 -62.76 -21.12
C ASP A 6 31.17 -63.65 -20.66
N GLU A 7 29.97 -63.26 -21.14
CA GLU A 7 28.66 -63.95 -21.25
C GLU A 7 27.73 -63.81 -20.00
N ASP A 8 26.46 -63.35 -20.10
CA ASP A 8 25.39 -63.87 -20.95
C ASP A 8 24.16 -62.91 -21.00
N GLU A 9 23.51 -62.82 -22.16
CA GLU A 9 22.24 -62.11 -22.41
C GLU A 9 21.04 -63.08 -22.37
N ARG A 10 19.87 -62.68 -21.84
CA ARG A 10 18.53 -62.71 -22.50
C ARG A 10 17.32 -62.41 -21.57
N PRO A 11 16.13 -62.07 -22.13
CA PRO A 11 15.18 -61.10 -21.55
C PRO A 11 13.84 -61.70 -21.04
N MET A 12 13.08 -60.91 -20.26
CA MET A 12 11.64 -61.11 -19.98
C MET A 12 11.00 -59.72 -19.84
N SER A 13 10.20 -59.27 -20.81
CA SER A 13 8.77 -59.54 -21.05
C SER A 13 7.88 -58.43 -20.48
N SER A 14 7.27 -57.72 -21.43
CA SER A 14 6.19 -56.73 -21.34
C SER A 14 5.02 -57.16 -20.46
N ILE A 15 4.57 -56.26 -19.57
CA ILE A 15 3.26 -56.31 -18.93
C ILE A 15 2.49 -55.07 -19.41
N GLU A 16 1.58 -55.29 -20.35
CA GLU A 16 0.41 -54.43 -20.58
C GLU A 16 -0.48 -54.46 -19.34
N MET A 17 -0.91 -53.30 -18.87
CA MET A 17 -2.01 -53.20 -17.92
C MET A 17 -3.01 -52.18 -18.45
N GLU A 18 -4.20 -52.70 -18.77
CA GLU A 18 -5.33 -52.03 -19.39
C GLU A 18 -5.84 -50.83 -18.57
N GLN A 19 -6.19 -49.75 -19.27
CA GLN A 19 -7.04 -48.69 -18.76
C GLN A 19 -8.52 -49.08 -18.86
N PRO A 20 -9.36 -48.86 -17.83
CA PRO A 20 -10.79 -48.80 -18.01
C PRO A 20 -11.22 -47.35 -18.29
N ARG A 21 -11.66 -47.12 -19.54
CA ARG A 21 -12.55 -46.00 -19.90
C ARG A 21 -13.91 -46.23 -19.23
N MET A 22 -14.38 -45.29 -18.41
CA MET A 22 -15.81 -45.18 -18.07
C MET A 22 -16.45 -44.08 -18.91
N THR A 23 -17.31 -44.54 -19.83
CA THR A 23 -18.30 -43.79 -20.59
C THR A 23 -19.44 -43.38 -19.65
N ALA A 24 -19.69 -42.08 -19.48
CA ALA A 24 -20.90 -41.58 -18.84
C ALA A 24 -21.95 -41.23 -19.91
N THR A 25 -23.02 -42.01 -19.93
CA THR A 25 -24.20 -41.82 -20.79
C THR A 25 -25.09 -40.72 -20.23
N VAL A 26 -25.32 -39.67 -21.02
CA VAL A 26 -26.30 -38.61 -20.74
C VAL A 26 -27.71 -39.18 -20.89
N ARG A 27 -28.52 -39.12 -19.81
CA ARG A 27 -29.98 -39.33 -19.89
C ARG A 27 -30.69 -37.99 -19.81
N HIS A 28 -31.33 -37.63 -20.92
CA HIS A 28 -32.38 -36.63 -21.00
C HIS A 28 -33.57 -37.00 -20.10
N LEU A 29 -34.04 -36.03 -19.30
CA LEU A 29 -35.43 -35.95 -18.89
C LEU A 29 -35.97 -34.58 -19.32
N SER A 30 -36.88 -34.65 -20.28
CA SER A 30 -37.77 -33.59 -20.74
C SER A 30 -38.97 -33.53 -19.80
N SER A 31 -39.39 -32.32 -19.42
CA SER A 31 -40.76 -31.83 -19.63
C SER A 31 -40.96 -30.44 -19.02
N THR A 32 -41.09 -29.44 -19.91
CA THR A 32 -42.16 -28.43 -19.99
C THR A 32 -42.81 -27.92 -18.70
N ILE A 33 -42.89 -26.59 -18.54
CA ILE A 33 -44.12 -25.75 -18.59
C ILE A 33 -43.79 -24.33 -18.04
N PHE A 34 -43.72 -23.30 -18.90
CA PHE A 34 -44.60 -22.11 -18.98
C PHE A 34 -43.91 -20.94 -19.70
N ASP A 35 -44.53 -20.53 -20.80
CA ASP A 35 -44.27 -19.34 -21.62
C ASP A 35 -44.57 -18.01 -20.91
N SER A 36 -44.07 -16.94 -21.54
CA SER A 36 -44.39 -15.49 -21.44
C SER A 36 -43.21 -14.68 -20.87
N PHE A 37 -42.58 -13.73 -21.56
CA PHE A 37 -43.03 -12.78 -22.57
C PHE A 37 -41.96 -12.52 -23.65
N SER A 38 -42.40 -12.45 -24.91
CA SER A 38 -41.73 -11.69 -26.00
C SER A 38 -41.67 -10.21 -25.61
N SER A 39 -40.75 -9.34 -26.02
CA SER A 39 -40.18 -8.98 -27.33
C SER A 39 -39.37 -7.71 -26.99
N SER A 40 -38.21 -7.40 -27.60
CA SER A 40 -38.12 -6.91 -28.97
C SER A 40 -36.66 -6.87 -29.43
N ARG A 41 -36.46 -7.25 -30.69
CA ARG A 41 -35.21 -7.22 -31.45
C ARG A 41 -34.84 -5.79 -31.83
N PHE A 42 -33.55 -5.49 -31.94
CA PHE A 42 -33.04 -4.58 -32.96
C PHE A 42 -31.88 -5.23 -33.72
N ASN A 43 -31.89 -4.97 -35.03
CA ASN A 43 -31.26 -5.73 -36.11
C ASN A 43 -29.95 -5.06 -36.53
N LEU A 44 -28.90 -5.86 -36.75
CA LEU A 44 -27.63 -5.42 -37.37
C LEU A 44 -27.67 -5.80 -38.86
N SER A 45 -27.61 -4.83 -39.78
CA SER A 45 -27.34 -5.09 -41.20
C SER A 45 -26.84 -3.87 -41.98
N SER A 46 -25.52 -3.82 -42.23
CA SER A 46 -24.82 -3.39 -43.47
C SER A 46 -23.32 -3.32 -43.16
N ILE A 47 -22.49 -4.36 -43.41
CA ILE A 47 -21.76 -4.70 -44.66
C ILE A 47 -21.16 -3.44 -45.31
N GLY A 48 -19.85 -3.29 -45.60
CA GLY A 48 -18.62 -4.11 -45.61
C GLY A 48 -17.51 -3.18 -46.14
N GLY A 49 -16.21 -3.42 -46.17
CA GLY A 49 -15.33 -4.54 -45.91
C GLY A 49 -13.94 -4.12 -46.42
N SER A 50 -12.86 -4.56 -45.76
CA SER A 50 -11.57 -4.94 -46.35
C SER A 50 -10.59 -5.22 -45.21
N LEU A 51 -10.49 -6.50 -44.82
CA LEU A 51 -9.44 -7.02 -43.95
C LEU A 51 -8.61 -7.99 -44.78
N ASN A 52 -7.33 -7.69 -44.95
CA ASN A 52 -6.32 -8.64 -45.39
C ASN A 52 -5.43 -9.01 -44.19
N ASN A 53 -5.60 -10.28 -43.78
CA ASN A 53 -4.67 -11.19 -43.12
C ASN A 53 -3.34 -10.67 -42.54
N SER A 54 -3.14 -10.93 -41.25
CA SER A 54 -2.13 -11.91 -40.81
C SER A 54 -2.48 -12.52 -39.43
N GLN A 55 -2.23 -13.83 -39.35
CA GLN A 55 -2.45 -14.79 -38.25
C GLN A 55 -1.58 -14.45 -37.01
N GLY A 56 -1.89 -14.87 -35.78
CA GLY A 56 -2.96 -15.69 -35.25
C GLY A 56 -2.93 -15.63 -33.71
N ALA A 57 -4.11 -15.52 -33.11
CA ALA A 57 -4.33 -15.60 -31.66
C ALA A 57 -4.86 -16.99 -31.31
N GLY A 58 -4.28 -17.61 -30.29
CA GLY A 58 -4.83 -18.79 -29.63
C GLY A 58 -5.80 -18.35 -28.53
N ASP A 59 -6.93 -19.05 -28.46
CA ASP A 59 -8.07 -18.78 -27.59
C ASP A 59 -7.72 -18.77 -26.09
N ILE A 60 -8.13 -17.71 -25.38
CA ILE A 60 -8.24 -17.68 -23.91
C ILE A 60 -9.72 -17.88 -23.58
N LEU A 61 -10.07 -19.09 -23.11
CA LEU A 61 -11.36 -19.40 -22.49
C LEU A 61 -11.38 -18.83 -21.06
N ILE A 62 -12.08 -17.71 -20.86
CA ILE A 62 -12.42 -17.20 -19.53
C ILE A 62 -13.74 -17.85 -19.11
N GLY A 63 -13.67 -18.82 -18.20
CA GLY A 63 -14.84 -19.35 -17.51
C GLY A 63 -15.30 -18.36 -16.44
N ALA A 64 -16.40 -17.66 -16.70
CA ALA A 64 -17.11 -16.87 -15.70
C ALA A 64 -18.00 -17.81 -14.85
N THR A 65 -17.59 -18.11 -13.62
CA THR A 65 -18.46 -18.68 -12.59
C THR A 65 -19.31 -17.57 -11.97
N LEU A 66 -20.61 -17.62 -12.21
CA LEU A 66 -21.62 -16.81 -11.53
C LEU A 66 -21.74 -17.29 -10.08
N VAL A 67 -21.57 -16.37 -9.13
CA VAL A 67 -21.85 -16.58 -7.70
C VAL A 67 -23.27 -16.11 -7.44
N GLU A 68 -24.18 -17.04 -7.13
CA GLU A 68 -25.52 -16.72 -6.63
C GLU A 68 -25.49 -16.50 -5.09
N PRO A 69 -26.39 -15.67 -4.53
CA PRO A 69 -26.39 -15.34 -3.11
C PRO A 69 -26.90 -16.50 -2.23
N ILE A 70 -26.21 -16.76 -1.12
CA ILE A 70 -26.58 -17.74 -0.10
C ILE A 70 -27.67 -17.13 0.80
N GLU A 71 -28.90 -17.65 0.70
CA GLU A 71 -29.93 -17.51 1.75
C GLU A 71 -29.63 -18.50 2.89
N VAL A 72 -29.50 -17.98 4.12
CA VAL A 72 -29.35 -18.80 5.33
C VAL A 72 -30.72 -19.29 5.77
N VAL A 73 -31.11 -20.48 5.30
CA VAL A 73 -32.22 -21.25 5.87
C VAL A 73 -31.64 -22.30 6.82
N ALA A 74 -31.88 -22.12 8.13
CA ALA A 74 -31.51 -23.08 9.15
C ALA A 74 -32.47 -24.27 9.09
N ASP A 75 -32.05 -25.39 8.50
CA ASP A 75 -32.77 -26.65 8.56
C ASP A 75 -32.04 -27.64 9.50
N VAL A 76 -32.73 -28.01 10.56
CA VAL A 76 -32.24 -28.86 11.65
C VAL A 76 -32.28 -30.31 11.18
N ALA A 77 -31.17 -30.81 10.66
CA ALA A 77 -31.01 -32.23 10.36
C ALA A 77 -30.83 -33.05 11.65
N THR A 78 -31.75 -33.99 11.81
CA THR A 78 -31.89 -35.01 12.84
C THR A 78 -30.64 -35.89 13.02
N MET A 79 -30.04 -35.89 14.21
CA MET A 79 -29.01 -36.88 14.58
C MET A 79 -29.67 -38.22 14.95
N GLY A 80 -29.40 -39.25 14.15
CA GLY A 80 -29.77 -40.64 14.44
C GLY A 80 -28.91 -41.23 15.55
N PHE A 81 -29.55 -41.75 16.60
CA PHE A 81 -28.90 -42.53 17.67
C PHE A 81 -29.01 -44.03 17.38
N CYS A 82 -27.87 -44.72 17.35
CA CYS A 82 -27.79 -46.18 17.44
C CYS A 82 -28.31 -46.68 18.80
N GLN A 83 -29.26 -47.60 18.78
CA GLN A 83 -29.81 -48.24 19.97
C GLN A 83 -29.26 -49.67 20.09
N ARG A 84 -28.57 -50.00 21.20
CA ARG A 84 -28.27 -51.38 21.58
C ARG A 84 -28.49 -51.58 23.09
N HIS A 85 -29.38 -52.53 23.39
CA HIS A 85 -29.77 -53.10 24.69
C HIS A 85 -30.60 -52.24 25.65
N GLY A 86 -31.84 -52.69 25.85
CA GLY A 86 -32.88 -52.01 26.59
C GLY A 86 -32.66 -51.89 28.10
N LYS A 87 -33.04 -50.72 28.61
CA LYS A 87 -33.71 -50.49 29.88
C LYS A 87 -34.37 -49.10 29.82
N VAL A 88 -35.65 -49.05 30.14
CA VAL A 88 -36.47 -47.84 30.15
C VAL A 88 -36.09 -46.98 31.35
N ILE A 89 -35.53 -45.78 31.11
CA ILE A 89 -35.46 -44.68 32.07
C ILE A 89 -36.04 -43.45 31.37
N GLY A 90 -37.36 -43.45 31.21
CA GLY A 90 -38.12 -42.27 30.82
C GLY A 90 -38.72 -41.64 32.07
N SER A 91 -38.86 -40.31 32.07
CA SER A 91 -39.65 -39.50 33.02
C SER A 91 -38.92 -38.86 34.19
N LEU A 92 -37.84 -38.10 33.96
CA LEU A 92 -37.43 -37.06 34.92
C LEU A 92 -36.80 -35.81 34.26
N SER A 93 -36.13 -35.93 33.11
CA SER A 93 -35.45 -34.78 32.49
C SER A 93 -36.36 -33.80 31.74
N PHE A 94 -37.56 -34.20 31.32
CA PHE A 94 -38.48 -33.31 30.59
C PHE A 94 -39.27 -32.37 31.52
N ILE A 95 -39.49 -32.78 32.78
CA ILE A 95 -40.22 -31.98 33.79
C ILE A 95 -39.33 -30.85 34.32
N VAL A 96 -38.02 -31.08 34.43
CA VAL A 96 -37.05 -30.06 34.88
C VAL A 96 -36.90 -28.94 33.85
N LEU A 97 -36.93 -29.27 32.55
CA LEU A 97 -36.73 -28.29 31.48
C LEU A 97 -37.96 -27.38 31.28
N VAL A 98 -39.18 -27.93 31.39
CA VAL A 98 -40.43 -27.14 31.32
C VAL A 98 -40.63 -26.28 32.58
N GLY A 99 -40.20 -26.77 33.75
CA GLY A 99 -40.22 -26.01 35.00
C GLY A 99 -39.26 -24.81 35.01
N PHE A 100 -38.09 -24.94 34.37
CA PHE A 100 -37.11 -23.85 34.31
C PHE A 100 -37.57 -22.71 33.38
N VAL A 101 -38.17 -23.04 32.23
CA VAL A 101 -38.67 -22.03 31.27
C VAL A 101 -39.88 -21.27 31.83
N THR A 102 -40.75 -21.92 32.61
CA THR A 102 -41.90 -21.26 33.26
C THR A 102 -41.50 -20.43 34.49
N PHE A 103 -40.44 -20.81 35.21
CA PHE A 103 -39.90 -20.02 36.32
C PHE A 103 -39.21 -18.73 35.85
N VAL A 104 -38.46 -18.78 34.74
CA VAL A 104 -37.82 -17.59 34.15
C VAL A 104 -38.86 -16.62 33.56
N ALA A 105 -39.91 -17.12 32.91
CA ALA A 105 -40.98 -16.28 32.35
C ALA A 105 -41.85 -15.59 33.42
N THR A 106 -42.04 -16.21 34.60
CA THR A 106 -42.85 -15.64 35.70
C THR A 106 -42.07 -14.68 36.60
N THR A 107 -40.75 -14.82 36.68
CA THR A 107 -39.87 -13.87 37.39
C THR A 107 -39.61 -12.61 36.58
N TYR A 108 -39.50 -12.71 35.24
CA TYR A 108 -39.35 -11.53 34.37
C TYR A 108 -40.58 -10.61 34.39
N ASN A 109 -41.80 -11.16 34.45
CA ASN A 109 -43.03 -10.37 34.47
C ASN A 109 -43.40 -9.75 35.84
N ARG A 110 -42.63 -10.03 36.91
CA ARG A 110 -42.84 -9.41 38.24
C ARG A 110 -41.92 -8.24 38.57
N ILE A 111 -40.93 -7.92 37.71
CA ILE A 111 -39.99 -6.81 37.92
C ILE A 111 -40.49 -5.50 37.25
N GLY A 112 -41.57 -5.55 36.46
CA GLY A 112 -42.06 -4.43 35.65
C GLY A 112 -43.10 -3.49 36.28
N MET A 113 -43.34 -3.46 37.60
CA MET A 113 -44.36 -2.56 38.19
C MET A 113 -44.05 -2.04 39.60
N TRP A 114 -42.91 -1.38 39.82
CA TRP A 114 -42.74 -0.46 40.95
C TRP A 114 -41.88 0.73 40.51
N GLY A 115 -42.48 1.70 39.84
CA GLY A 115 -41.94 3.04 39.75
C GLY A 115 -42.21 3.77 41.07
N ASN A 116 -41.14 4.09 41.81
CA ASN A 116 -40.99 5.31 42.61
C ASN A 116 -39.57 5.38 43.19
N THR A 117 -38.79 6.30 42.60
CA THR A 117 -37.71 7.12 43.18
C THR A 117 -36.77 6.49 44.20
N LEU A 118 -35.73 5.81 43.72
CA LEU A 118 -34.44 5.75 44.39
C LEU A 118 -33.37 6.20 43.38
N GLN A 119 -32.76 7.36 43.64
CA GLN A 119 -31.59 7.80 42.91
C GLN A 119 -30.50 6.74 43.04
N PRO A 120 -29.93 6.23 41.94
CA PRO A 120 -28.67 5.50 42.01
C PRO A 120 -27.62 6.53 42.45
N THR A 121 -27.08 6.38 43.66
CA THR A 121 -25.79 6.98 43.98
C THR A 121 -24.77 6.41 43.01
N THR A 122 -24.50 7.15 41.94
CA THR A 122 -23.32 6.97 41.11
C THR A 122 -22.12 7.26 42.01
N ALA A 123 -21.54 6.22 42.60
CA ALA A 123 -20.13 6.30 42.95
C ALA A 123 -19.39 6.66 41.65
N PRO A 124 -18.55 7.71 41.62
CA PRO A 124 -17.75 8.01 40.45
C PRO A 124 -16.82 6.81 40.23
N SER A 125 -17.18 5.98 39.25
CA SER A 125 -16.28 5.01 38.64
C SER A 125 -15.25 5.81 37.87
N SER A 126 -14.25 6.34 38.57
CA SER A 126 -13.05 6.94 37.98
C SER A 126 -12.08 5.86 37.53
N MET A 127 -12.58 4.82 36.85
CA MET A 127 -11.71 4.05 35.96
C MET A 127 -11.81 4.74 34.60
N PRO A 128 -10.73 5.40 34.14
CA PRO A 128 -10.69 5.91 32.77
C PRO A 128 -10.98 4.73 31.84
N SER A 129 -12.00 4.89 31.00
CA SER A 129 -12.10 4.07 29.79
C SER A 129 -10.82 4.32 29.00
N MET A 130 -9.91 3.35 28.97
CA MET A 130 -8.72 3.37 28.11
C MET A 130 -9.10 3.00 26.65
N ALA A 131 -10.26 3.45 26.17
CA ALA A 131 -10.37 3.64 24.74
C ALA A 131 -9.42 4.79 24.41
N PRO A 132 -8.48 4.67 23.45
CA PRO A 132 -7.73 5.81 22.97
C PRO A 132 -8.75 6.91 22.69
N SER A 133 -8.65 8.05 23.38
CA SER A 133 -9.48 9.19 23.06
C SER A 133 -9.09 9.57 21.63
N PHE A 134 -9.98 9.28 20.69
CA PHE A 134 -9.82 9.68 19.30
C PHE A 134 -9.69 11.20 19.31
N ASP A 135 -8.49 11.70 19.03
CA ASP A 135 -8.22 13.12 18.83
C ASP A 135 -8.48 13.41 17.35
N PRO A 136 -9.59 14.08 17.00
CA PRO A 136 -9.99 14.31 15.61
C PRO A 136 -9.17 15.41 14.94
N ARG A 137 -8.29 16.10 15.68
CA ARG A 137 -7.50 17.22 15.15
C ARG A 137 -6.52 16.76 14.07
N PRO A 138 -6.11 17.67 13.17
CA PRO A 138 -5.02 17.41 12.24
C PRO A 138 -3.75 16.98 12.95
N THR A 139 -2.99 16.06 12.35
CA THR A 139 -1.77 15.49 12.93
C THR A 139 -0.71 16.56 13.14
N LEU A 140 -0.61 17.53 12.25
CA LEU A 140 0.32 18.66 12.39
C LEU A 140 0.08 19.38 13.72
N GLN A 141 -1.17 19.74 14.02
CA GLN A 141 -1.54 20.40 15.26
C GLN A 141 -1.22 19.52 16.48
N ILE A 142 -1.55 18.23 16.42
CA ILE A 142 -1.26 17.29 17.52
C ILE A 142 0.25 17.19 17.78
N VAL A 143 1.06 17.10 16.73
CA VAL A 143 2.53 17.01 16.83
C VAL A 143 3.11 18.30 17.39
N GLN A 144 2.65 19.47 16.92
CA GLN A 144 3.07 20.79 17.40
C GLN A 144 2.74 21.00 18.87
N ASP A 145 1.49 20.74 19.27
CA ASP A 145 1.05 20.87 20.67
C ASP A 145 1.80 19.92 21.60
N ARG A 146 2.09 18.70 21.12
CA ARG A 146 2.84 17.70 21.88
C ARG A 146 4.34 18.01 21.91
N GLY A 147 4.85 18.80 20.97
CA GLY A 147 6.25 19.18 20.85
C GLY A 147 7.19 18.05 20.42
N VAL A 148 6.67 16.93 19.91
CA VAL A 148 7.47 15.77 19.48
C VAL A 148 6.77 14.96 18.38
N LEU A 149 7.55 14.60 17.35
CA LEU A 149 7.15 13.70 16.27
C LEU A 149 7.37 12.24 16.67
N ARG A 150 6.31 11.43 16.66
CA ARG A 150 6.38 9.98 16.90
C ARG A 150 6.58 9.24 15.59
N CYS A 151 7.80 8.76 15.39
CA CYS A 151 8.17 8.00 14.22
C CYS A 151 8.15 6.50 14.49
N GLY A 152 7.32 5.77 13.76
CA GLY A 152 7.33 4.32 13.70
C GLY A 152 8.54 3.82 12.91
N LEU A 153 9.54 3.27 13.61
CA LEU A 153 10.78 2.79 13.04
C LEU A 153 11.08 1.35 13.49
N HIS A 154 11.85 0.62 12.69
CA HIS A 154 12.34 -0.70 13.12
C HIS A 154 13.32 -0.55 14.30
N GLU A 155 13.40 -1.56 15.17
CA GLU A 155 14.26 -1.56 16.37
C GLU A 155 15.73 -1.20 16.05
N SER A 156 16.19 -1.61 14.87
CA SER A 156 17.55 -1.37 14.39
C SER A 156 17.88 0.09 14.07
N GLN A 157 16.87 0.95 13.90
CA GLN A 157 17.10 2.35 13.56
C GLN A 157 17.47 3.14 14.82
N THR A 158 18.65 3.73 14.82
CA THR A 158 19.17 4.57 15.90
C THR A 158 19.28 6.01 15.41
N ARG A 159 19.66 6.95 16.29
CA ARG A 159 19.69 8.38 15.96
C ARG A 159 20.52 8.73 14.71
N GLY A 160 21.60 8.00 14.43
CA GLY A 160 22.43 8.20 13.24
C GLY A 160 21.98 7.42 12.01
N SER A 161 20.95 6.57 12.11
CA SER A 161 20.47 5.79 10.99
C SER A 161 19.74 6.67 9.97
N PHE A 162 19.91 6.36 8.69
CA PHE A 162 19.30 7.10 7.57
C PHE A 162 17.81 7.39 7.77
N ARG A 163 17.00 6.38 8.08
CA ARG A 163 15.54 6.54 8.29
C ARG A 163 15.20 7.38 9.52
N TYR A 164 16.03 7.33 10.57
CA TYR A 164 15.84 8.22 11.72
C TYR A 164 16.17 9.67 11.36
N GLN A 165 17.25 9.92 10.62
CA GLN A 165 17.59 11.26 10.15
C GLN A 165 16.51 11.84 9.23
N LEU A 166 15.81 11.01 8.44
CA LEU A 166 14.64 11.47 7.70
C LEU A 166 13.49 11.92 8.63
N CYS A 167 13.26 11.24 9.75
CA CYS A 167 12.34 11.73 10.78
C CYS A 167 12.80 13.04 11.41
N GLN A 168 14.11 13.22 11.63
CA GLN A 168 14.67 14.48 12.11
C GLN A 168 14.42 15.62 11.13
N ALA A 169 14.49 15.35 9.82
CA ALA A 169 14.19 16.34 8.79
C ALA A 169 12.73 16.80 8.85
N ILE A 170 11.79 15.87 9.06
CA ILE A 170 10.36 16.21 9.25
C ILE A 170 10.18 17.01 10.55
N ALA A 171 10.80 16.59 11.66
CA ALA A 171 10.74 17.32 12.93
C ALA A 171 11.33 18.74 12.84
N ALA A 172 12.40 18.93 12.05
CA ALA A 172 12.96 20.25 11.78
C ALA A 172 11.97 21.18 11.07
N VAL A 173 11.11 20.64 10.20
CA VAL A 173 10.08 21.41 9.50
C VAL A 173 8.89 21.71 10.41
N VAL A 174 8.39 20.70 11.13
CA VAL A 174 7.11 20.82 11.86
C VAL A 174 7.25 21.34 13.28
N LEU A 175 8.45 21.33 13.87
CA LEU A 175 8.72 21.71 15.25
C LEU A 175 9.88 22.72 15.40
N ASN A 176 10.54 23.09 14.29
CA ASN A 176 11.81 23.84 14.31
C ASN A 176 12.86 23.19 15.22
N ASN A 177 12.81 21.86 15.36
CA ASN A 177 13.71 21.11 16.23
C ASN A 177 13.97 19.70 15.66
N PRO A 178 15.13 19.44 15.04
CA PRO A 178 15.46 18.12 14.48
C PRO A 178 15.61 17.02 15.55
N ASP A 179 15.74 17.39 16.82
CA ASP A 179 15.90 16.45 17.93
C ASP A 179 14.58 16.07 18.59
N ALA A 180 13.48 16.72 18.21
CA ALA A 180 12.14 16.44 18.72
C ALA A 180 11.50 15.23 18.03
N VAL A 181 12.20 14.10 18.04
CA VAL A 181 11.76 12.81 17.48
C VAL A 181 11.69 11.74 18.58
N GLU A 182 10.50 11.22 18.81
CA GLU A 182 10.25 10.03 19.60
C GLU A 182 10.23 8.81 18.66
N LYS A 183 11.24 7.94 18.79
CA LYS A 183 11.23 6.65 18.09
C LYS A 183 10.28 5.70 18.79
N VAL A 184 9.35 5.14 18.03
CA VAL A 184 8.47 4.06 18.49
C VAL A 184 8.79 2.80 17.70
N ASP A 185 9.24 1.76 18.40
CA ASP A 185 9.65 0.50 17.80
C ASP A 185 8.44 -0.26 17.24
N ARG A 186 8.56 -0.70 15.98
CA ARG A 186 7.48 -1.37 15.25
C ARG A 186 7.94 -2.63 14.50
N THR A 187 7.11 -3.66 14.53
CA THR A 187 7.31 -4.89 13.73
C THR A 187 6.64 -4.79 12.37
N SER A 188 6.96 -5.69 11.45
CA SER A 188 6.29 -5.75 10.16
C SER A 188 4.78 -5.99 10.27
N ARG A 189 4.32 -6.71 11.30
CA ARG A 189 2.90 -7.03 11.47
C ARG A 189 2.10 -5.94 12.17
N THR A 190 2.73 -5.17 13.05
CA THR A 190 2.02 -4.21 13.91
C THR A 190 2.05 -2.78 13.37
N ARG A 191 2.89 -2.50 12.36
CA ARG A 191 3.17 -1.14 11.89
C ARG A 191 1.93 -0.34 11.48
N PHE A 192 1.05 -0.92 10.66
CA PHE A 192 -0.13 -0.23 10.16
C PHE A 192 -1.19 -0.06 11.23
N ILE A 193 -1.36 -1.07 12.10
CA ILE A 193 -2.21 -0.98 13.29
C ILE A 193 -1.76 0.19 14.18
N MET A 194 -0.44 0.32 14.44
CA MET A 194 0.10 1.42 15.24
C MET A 194 -0.16 2.80 14.62
N LEU A 195 -0.08 2.92 13.29
CA LEU A 195 -0.38 4.17 12.60
C LEU A 195 -1.88 4.48 12.62
N ASN A 196 -2.72 3.48 12.34
CA ASN A 196 -4.18 3.56 12.39
C ASN A 196 -4.68 3.99 13.79
N ASP A 197 -4.12 3.39 14.83
CA ASP A 197 -4.45 3.65 16.23
C ASP A 197 -3.78 4.91 16.77
N ARG A 198 -3.09 5.68 15.91
CA ARG A 198 -2.42 6.96 16.25
C ARG A 198 -1.36 6.81 17.35
N VAL A 199 -0.77 5.61 17.49
CA VAL A 199 0.40 5.36 18.35
C VAL A 199 1.63 6.07 17.79
N VAL A 200 1.71 6.15 16.46
CA VAL A 200 2.74 6.89 15.71
C VAL A 200 2.06 7.88 14.75
N ASP A 201 2.74 8.97 14.41
CA ASP A 201 2.23 9.96 13.46
C ASP A 201 2.61 9.59 12.02
N ILE A 202 3.69 8.83 11.86
CA ILE A 202 4.27 8.44 10.57
C ILE A 202 4.96 7.08 10.69
N LEU A 203 4.87 6.26 9.65
CA LEU A 203 5.77 5.12 9.45
C LEU A 203 6.92 5.53 8.53
N ALA A 204 8.14 5.35 9.03
CA ALA A 204 9.39 5.71 8.34
C ALA A 204 10.36 4.53 8.31
N GLY A 205 9.85 3.32 8.50
CA GLY A 205 10.63 2.12 8.74
C GLY A 205 10.96 1.32 7.48
N GLY A 206 10.75 1.84 6.27
CA GLY A 206 11.04 1.13 5.01
C GLY A 206 9.84 0.37 4.47
N GLU A 207 8.69 1.00 4.46
CA GLU A 207 7.45 0.44 3.97
C GLU A 207 7.42 0.48 2.44
N THR A 208 7.34 -0.69 1.80
CA THR A 208 7.10 -0.75 0.36
C THR A 208 5.73 -0.17 0.02
N TYR A 209 5.72 0.80 -0.87
CA TYR A 209 4.52 1.33 -1.48
C TYR A 209 3.94 0.32 -2.48
N THR A 210 2.76 -0.21 -2.15
CA THR A 210 1.93 -1.04 -3.04
C THR A 210 0.53 -0.47 -3.14
N ILE A 211 -0.14 -0.66 -4.28
CA ILE A 211 -1.53 -0.22 -4.48
C ILE A 211 -2.45 -0.89 -3.44
N GLU A 212 -2.23 -2.16 -3.13
CA GLU A 212 -2.99 -2.87 -2.09
C GLU A 212 -2.90 -2.11 -0.77
N ARG A 213 -1.72 -1.78 -0.26
CA ARG A 213 -1.56 -1.10 1.03
C ARG A 213 -2.13 0.32 1.06
N GLU A 214 -2.12 1.01 -0.06
CA GLU A 214 -2.72 2.35 -0.18
C GLU A 214 -4.25 2.29 -0.15
N VAL A 215 -4.85 1.37 -0.93
CA VAL A 215 -6.30 1.25 -1.07
C VAL A 215 -6.95 0.48 0.09
N TYR A 216 -6.31 -0.61 0.51
CA TYR A 216 -6.81 -1.55 1.52
C TYR A 216 -5.67 -2.31 2.18
N GLU A 217 -5.25 -1.88 3.36
CA GLU A 217 -4.24 -2.59 4.14
C GLU A 217 -4.90 -3.71 4.97
N PRO A 218 -4.53 -4.98 4.76
CA PRO A 218 -5.29 -6.12 5.27
C PRO A 218 -5.26 -6.29 6.79
N THR A 219 -4.29 -5.72 7.51
CA THR A 219 -4.21 -5.85 8.97
C THR A 219 -5.14 -4.88 9.70
N THR A 220 -5.51 -3.78 9.04
CA THR A 220 -6.37 -2.72 9.59
C THR A 220 -7.72 -2.61 8.89
N GLY A 221 -7.81 -3.08 7.64
CA GLY A 221 -8.96 -2.85 6.77
C GLY A 221 -9.12 -1.38 6.34
N ALA A 222 -8.08 -0.56 6.52
CA ALA A 222 -8.07 0.87 6.24
C ALA A 222 -7.20 1.20 5.03
N SER A 223 -7.42 2.38 4.45
CA SER A 223 -6.51 2.98 3.48
C SER A 223 -5.43 3.81 4.16
N PHE A 224 -4.30 3.95 3.49
CA PHE A 224 -3.18 4.80 3.93
C PHE A 224 -2.69 5.65 2.78
N THR A 225 -1.89 6.67 3.08
CA THR A 225 -1.25 7.52 2.06
C THR A 225 0.25 7.29 2.09
N PHE A 226 0.86 7.18 0.92
CA PHE A 226 2.29 6.99 0.75
C PHE A 226 2.94 8.25 0.17
N SER A 227 4.12 8.62 0.66
CA SER A 227 4.91 9.69 0.03
C SER A 227 5.46 9.24 -1.32
N THR A 228 6.07 10.18 -2.06
CA THR A 228 7.03 9.81 -3.10
C THR A 228 8.08 8.85 -2.50
N PRO A 229 8.49 7.78 -3.20
CA PRO A 229 9.51 6.87 -2.70
C PRO A 229 10.80 7.61 -2.38
N TYR A 230 11.34 7.39 -1.18
CA TYR A 230 12.64 7.93 -0.78
C TYR A 230 13.79 7.01 -1.12
N TYR A 231 13.55 5.73 -1.38
CA TYR A 231 14.58 4.75 -1.75
C TYR A 231 13.94 3.61 -2.53
N TYR A 232 14.54 3.18 -3.64
CA TYR A 232 14.10 2.05 -4.45
C TYR A 232 14.91 0.82 -4.07
N ASP A 233 14.35 0.01 -3.18
CA ASP A 233 14.95 -1.24 -2.73
C ASP A 233 14.48 -2.42 -3.59
N GLY A 234 15.00 -3.60 -3.26
CA GLY A 234 14.38 -4.85 -3.68
C GLY A 234 14.97 -6.04 -2.93
N LEU A 235 14.19 -7.10 -2.94
CA LEU A 235 14.50 -8.40 -2.41
C LEU A 235 15.79 -8.95 -3.01
N VAL A 236 16.70 -9.34 -2.12
CA VAL A 236 17.87 -10.15 -2.43
C VAL A 236 17.96 -11.32 -1.46
N PHE A 237 18.65 -12.37 -1.86
CA PHE A 237 18.99 -13.48 -0.99
C PHE A 237 20.36 -13.27 -0.35
N ALA A 238 20.55 -13.69 0.89
CA ALA A 238 21.84 -13.65 1.56
C ALA A 238 22.08 -14.92 2.40
N GLY A 239 23.32 -15.39 2.49
CA GLY A 239 23.67 -16.66 3.14
C GLY A 239 24.77 -17.41 2.41
N ASN A 240 24.63 -18.73 2.29
CA ASN A 240 25.58 -19.57 1.58
C ASN A 240 25.42 -19.41 0.06
N GLN A 241 26.53 -19.16 -0.65
CA GLN A 241 26.53 -18.88 -2.09
C GLN A 241 25.82 -19.94 -2.94
N THR A 242 25.98 -21.23 -2.63
CA THR A 242 25.30 -22.32 -3.36
C THR A 242 23.79 -22.21 -3.21
N PHE A 243 23.30 -21.97 -2.00
CA PHE A 243 21.86 -21.89 -1.74
C PHE A 243 21.25 -20.55 -2.19
N ILE A 244 22.04 -19.47 -2.24
CA ILE A 244 21.64 -18.23 -2.91
C ILE A 244 21.32 -18.53 -4.38
N THR A 245 22.22 -19.20 -5.10
CA THR A 245 21.99 -19.57 -6.51
C THR A 245 20.75 -20.46 -6.65
N CYS A 246 20.59 -21.47 -5.79
CA CYS A 246 19.38 -22.29 -5.76
C CYS A 246 18.10 -21.45 -5.64
N ALA A 247 18.09 -20.47 -4.73
CA ALA A 247 16.93 -19.62 -4.50
C ALA A 247 16.68 -18.64 -5.67
N GLU A 248 17.72 -18.03 -6.23
CA GLU A 248 17.64 -17.11 -7.38
C GLU A 248 17.16 -17.79 -8.68
N GLU A 249 17.45 -19.09 -8.84
CA GLU A 249 17.04 -19.95 -9.95
C GLU A 249 15.74 -20.72 -9.68
N ILE A 250 15.18 -20.62 -8.47
CA ILE A 250 13.97 -21.34 -8.05
C ILE A 250 14.16 -22.88 -8.20
N LYS A 251 15.40 -23.35 -7.99
CA LYS A 251 15.78 -24.76 -8.09
C LYS A 251 15.50 -25.47 -6.77
N ARG A 252 14.83 -26.62 -6.81
CA ARG A 252 14.34 -27.36 -5.63
C ARG A 252 14.76 -28.84 -5.56
N TYR A 253 15.73 -29.22 -6.39
CA TYR A 253 16.20 -30.59 -6.52
C TYR A 253 17.74 -30.64 -6.41
N ASP A 254 18.29 -31.84 -6.36
CA ASP A 254 19.72 -32.10 -6.08
C ASP A 254 20.15 -31.47 -4.74
N GLU A 255 21.29 -30.76 -4.73
CA GLU A 255 21.76 -29.99 -3.58
C GLU A 255 20.75 -28.92 -3.11
N CYS A 256 19.91 -28.40 -4.01
CA CYS A 256 18.88 -27.41 -3.67
C CYS A 256 17.65 -28.00 -2.98
N ALA A 257 17.54 -29.34 -2.87
CA ALA A 257 16.48 -29.97 -2.08
C ALA A 257 16.57 -29.64 -0.58
N GLN A 258 17.74 -29.19 -0.12
CA GLN A 258 17.97 -28.75 1.27
C GLN A 258 17.76 -27.24 1.45
N LEU A 259 17.31 -26.52 0.42
CA LEU A 259 17.07 -25.08 0.51
C LEU A 259 16.05 -24.80 1.63
N ALA A 260 16.39 -23.86 2.50
CA ALA A 260 15.51 -23.37 3.56
C ALA A 260 15.71 -21.87 3.70
N ILE A 261 14.64 -21.11 3.47
CA ILE A 261 14.65 -19.66 3.31
C ILE A 261 14.02 -19.02 4.54
N CYS A 262 14.83 -18.31 5.33
CA CYS A 262 14.33 -17.42 6.37
C CYS A 262 13.72 -16.17 5.74
N VAL A 263 12.46 -15.87 6.07
CA VAL A 263 11.74 -14.70 5.55
C VAL A 263 10.84 -14.10 6.62
N ILE A 264 10.72 -12.78 6.62
CA ILE A 264 9.95 -12.03 7.63
C ILE A 264 8.49 -11.98 7.20
N ASN A 265 7.57 -12.45 8.04
CA ASN A 265 6.15 -12.39 7.71
C ASN A 265 5.61 -10.93 7.70
N GLY A 266 4.65 -10.64 6.82
CA GLY A 266 4.04 -9.31 6.67
C GLY A 266 4.90 -8.35 5.86
N THR A 267 5.75 -8.86 4.98
CA THR A 267 6.55 -8.08 4.02
C THR A 267 6.23 -8.49 2.59
N THR A 268 6.53 -7.61 1.63
CA THR A 268 6.45 -7.93 0.20
C THR A 268 7.44 -9.04 -0.17
N ASP A 269 8.58 -9.13 0.53
CA ASP A 269 9.52 -10.25 0.40
C ASP A 269 8.84 -11.59 0.69
N TYR A 270 8.06 -11.68 1.77
CA TYR A 270 7.31 -12.88 2.10
C TYR A 270 6.29 -13.24 1.02
N GLU A 271 5.52 -12.26 0.56
CA GLU A 271 4.53 -12.47 -0.51
C GLU A 271 5.20 -12.97 -1.79
N TYR A 272 6.33 -12.36 -2.19
CA TYR A 272 7.11 -12.80 -3.34
C TYR A 272 7.59 -14.25 -3.16
N ILE A 273 8.21 -14.55 -2.03
CA ILE A 273 8.78 -15.87 -1.76
C ILE A 273 7.70 -16.94 -1.64
N ALA A 274 6.56 -16.65 -1.02
CA ALA A 274 5.42 -17.57 -0.91
C ALA A 274 4.78 -17.88 -2.27
N ASN A 275 4.84 -16.95 -3.22
CA ASN A 275 4.40 -17.20 -4.60
C ASN A 275 5.39 -18.08 -5.38
N GLN A 276 6.68 -18.05 -5.02
CA GLN A 276 7.72 -18.82 -5.70
C GLN A 276 8.05 -20.14 -5.01
N PHE A 277 7.73 -20.36 -3.74
CA PHE A 277 8.14 -21.56 -3.00
C PHE A 277 6.99 -22.11 -2.16
N THR A 278 6.90 -23.44 -2.09
CA THR A 278 6.00 -24.12 -1.16
C THR A 278 6.43 -23.85 0.28
N SER A 279 5.48 -23.87 1.22
CA SER A 279 5.72 -23.54 2.63
C SER A 279 6.78 -24.41 3.33
N GLU A 280 7.12 -25.58 2.76
CA GLU A 280 8.17 -26.47 3.28
C GLU A 280 9.59 -25.89 3.13
N PHE A 281 9.81 -24.97 2.20
CA PHE A 281 11.08 -24.26 2.02
C PHE A 281 11.18 -23.02 2.92
N LEU A 282 10.10 -22.62 3.60
CA LEU A 282 10.01 -21.33 4.27
C LEU A 282 10.15 -21.45 5.79
N VAL A 283 11.01 -20.60 6.34
CA VAL A 283 11.20 -20.45 7.78
C VAL A 283 10.80 -19.03 8.16
N ILE A 284 9.70 -18.91 8.89
CA ILE A 284 9.13 -17.61 9.22
C ILE A 284 9.86 -17.00 10.42
N SER A 285 10.39 -15.79 10.24
CA SER A 285 10.90 -14.96 11.32
C SER A 285 10.00 -13.74 11.57
N ARG A 286 10.19 -13.08 12.72
CA ARG A 286 9.49 -11.87 13.14
C ARG A 286 10.29 -10.59 12.84
N GLY A 287 11.55 -10.73 12.45
CA GLY A 287 12.44 -9.61 12.16
C GLY A 287 13.86 -10.08 11.83
N SER A 288 14.70 -9.14 11.40
CA SER A 288 16.05 -9.45 10.88
C SER A 288 16.96 -10.13 11.90
N ARG A 289 16.86 -9.76 13.18
CA ARG A 289 17.64 -10.40 14.26
C ARG A 289 17.26 -11.87 14.45
N GLU A 290 15.98 -12.20 14.42
CA GLU A 290 15.56 -13.60 14.51
C GLU A 290 15.97 -14.38 13.25
N SER A 291 15.89 -13.77 12.05
CA SER A 291 16.36 -14.41 10.81
C SER A 291 17.82 -14.88 10.89
N ILE A 292 18.75 -14.06 11.40
CA ILE A 292 20.15 -14.49 11.50
C ILE A 292 20.37 -15.57 12.55
N LEU A 293 19.63 -15.53 13.66
CA LEU A 293 19.74 -16.54 14.70
C LEU A 293 19.26 -17.89 14.18
N LEU A 294 18.15 -17.91 13.45
CA LEU A 294 17.65 -19.11 12.77
C LEU A 294 18.64 -19.61 11.71
N TYR A 295 19.28 -18.72 10.96
CA TYR A 295 20.33 -19.08 10.01
C TYR A 295 21.54 -19.72 10.71
N ASN A 296 22.02 -19.11 11.79
CA ASN A 296 23.17 -19.61 12.56
C ASN A 296 22.86 -20.95 13.28
N ASP A 297 21.61 -21.15 13.68
CA ASP A 297 21.10 -22.41 14.25
C ASP A 297 20.86 -23.50 13.18
N GLY A 298 21.13 -23.20 11.89
CA GLY A 298 20.95 -24.12 10.78
C GLY A 298 19.49 -24.42 10.44
N LYS A 299 18.54 -23.59 10.89
CA LYS A 299 17.11 -23.71 10.55
C LYS A 299 16.85 -23.29 9.12
N CYS A 300 17.61 -22.34 8.61
CA CYS A 300 17.60 -21.90 7.23
C CYS A 300 19.05 -21.73 6.74
N ASN A 301 19.27 -21.80 5.43
CA ASN A 301 20.58 -21.60 4.79
C ASN A 301 20.61 -20.40 3.83
N VAL A 302 19.48 -19.69 3.71
CA VAL A 302 19.33 -18.41 3.01
C VAL A 302 18.39 -17.52 3.80
N ILE A 303 18.64 -16.21 3.80
CA ILE A 303 17.75 -15.16 4.29
C ILE A 303 17.25 -14.36 3.08
N ALA A 304 15.94 -14.16 2.99
CA ALA A 304 15.27 -13.34 1.99
C ALA A 304 14.80 -12.04 2.65
N ASN A 305 15.31 -10.90 2.18
CA ASN A 305 14.98 -9.58 2.71
C ASN A 305 15.40 -8.48 1.70
N GLY A 306 14.81 -7.29 1.81
CA GLY A 306 15.27 -6.12 1.05
C GLY A 306 16.76 -5.83 1.28
N ARG A 307 17.47 -5.46 0.21
CA ARG A 307 18.93 -5.20 0.22
C ARG A 307 19.30 -4.14 1.25
N LEU A 308 18.56 -3.04 1.32
CA LEU A 308 18.82 -1.98 2.32
C LEU A 308 18.67 -2.52 3.75
N GLY A 309 17.66 -3.36 3.98
CA GLY A 309 17.43 -4.04 5.26
C GLY A 309 18.60 -4.94 5.67
N LEU A 310 19.12 -5.75 4.74
CA LEU A 310 20.25 -6.66 4.97
C LEU A 310 21.55 -5.90 5.25
N ILE A 311 21.86 -4.87 4.45
CA ILE A 311 23.04 -4.03 4.66
C ILE A 311 23.01 -3.42 6.06
N ASN A 312 21.87 -2.84 6.45
CA ASN A 312 21.69 -2.26 7.78
C ASN A 312 21.91 -3.27 8.90
N PHE A 313 21.42 -4.48 8.69
CA PHE A 313 21.52 -5.56 9.64
C PHE A 313 22.99 -6.01 9.79
N MET A 314 23.69 -6.24 8.68
CA MET A 314 25.08 -6.68 8.68
C MET A 314 26.03 -5.66 9.31
N PHE A 315 25.79 -4.36 9.12
CA PHE A 315 26.60 -3.33 9.77
C PHE A 315 26.47 -3.35 11.29
N ARG A 316 25.23 -3.44 11.79
CA ARG A 316 24.94 -3.36 13.23
C ARG A 316 25.20 -4.64 14.00
N GLU A 317 25.02 -5.78 13.35
CA GLU A 317 25.06 -7.11 13.97
C GLU A 317 26.16 -7.96 13.33
N SER A 318 27.26 -7.31 12.93
CA SER A 318 28.38 -7.95 12.22
C SER A 318 28.96 -9.15 12.97
N GLU A 319 28.90 -9.13 14.31
CA GLU A 319 29.31 -10.24 15.18
C GLU A 319 28.44 -11.50 14.99
N LEU A 320 27.20 -11.35 14.52
CA LEU A 320 26.28 -12.45 14.23
C LEU A 320 26.41 -12.96 12.79
N ILE A 321 27.15 -12.28 11.93
CA ILE A 321 27.30 -12.62 10.51
C ILE A 321 28.53 -13.54 10.34
N PRO A 322 28.35 -14.77 9.83
CA PRO A 322 29.48 -15.65 9.60
C PRO A 322 30.36 -15.15 8.44
N PRO A 323 31.69 -15.42 8.43
CA PRO A 323 32.59 -14.95 7.38
C PRO A 323 32.24 -15.40 5.96
N SER A 324 31.51 -16.51 5.81
CA SER A 324 31.06 -17.05 4.52
C SER A 324 29.73 -16.49 4.04
N PHE A 325 29.14 -15.53 4.76
CA PHE A 325 27.84 -14.96 4.45
C PHE A 325 27.95 -14.00 3.25
N ALA A 326 27.35 -14.39 2.12
CA ALA A 326 27.32 -13.60 0.90
C ALA A 326 25.95 -12.94 0.71
N ILE A 327 25.90 -11.83 -0.04
CA ILE A 327 24.65 -11.23 -0.53
C ILE A 327 24.58 -11.48 -2.04
N GLY A 328 23.44 -11.93 -2.52
CA GLY A 328 23.14 -12.09 -3.93
C GLY A 328 23.18 -10.76 -4.69
N ASN A 329 23.49 -10.86 -5.98
CA ASN A 329 23.56 -9.70 -6.88
C ASN A 329 22.26 -9.46 -7.64
N LYS A 330 21.34 -10.43 -7.64
CA LYS A 330 20.07 -10.34 -8.36
C LYS A 330 19.00 -9.73 -7.46
N THR A 331 18.48 -8.57 -7.87
CA THR A 331 17.26 -7.99 -7.29
C THR A 331 16.04 -8.66 -7.91
N LEU A 332 15.11 -9.13 -7.07
CA LEU A 332 14.04 -10.05 -7.51
C LEU A 332 12.66 -9.40 -7.64
N ASN A 333 12.44 -8.26 -7.00
CA ASN A 333 11.23 -7.46 -7.07
C ASN A 333 11.61 -5.96 -7.05
N ASN A 334 10.60 -5.09 -7.12
CA ASN A 334 10.77 -3.65 -6.94
C ASN A 334 10.07 -3.25 -5.64
N ASP A 335 10.83 -2.74 -4.67
CA ASP A 335 10.30 -2.26 -3.40
C ASP A 335 10.56 -0.74 -3.25
N PRO A 336 9.71 0.11 -3.85
CA PRO A 336 9.78 1.55 -3.61
C PRO A 336 9.41 1.84 -2.14
N LEU A 337 10.40 2.23 -1.34
CA LEU A 337 10.23 2.55 0.08
C LEU A 337 9.75 3.98 0.23
N ALA A 338 8.64 4.18 0.93
CA ALA A 338 8.03 5.48 1.15
C ALA A 338 7.64 5.69 2.62
N PHE A 339 7.35 6.94 2.99
CA PHE A 339 6.69 7.23 4.26
C PHE A 339 5.22 6.86 4.17
N VAL A 340 4.63 6.46 5.30
CA VAL A 340 3.20 6.18 5.38
C VAL A 340 2.56 7.08 6.42
N THR A 341 1.49 7.74 6.00
CA THR A 341 0.58 8.54 6.82
C THR A 341 -0.83 7.99 6.71
N ARG A 342 -1.72 8.40 7.61
CA ARG A 342 -3.13 8.02 7.51
C ARG A 342 -3.79 8.74 6.34
N HIS A 343 -4.73 8.05 5.69
CA HIS A 343 -5.42 8.59 4.53
C HIS A 343 -6.39 9.73 4.87
N ASP A 344 -6.85 9.81 6.13
CA ASP A 344 -7.79 10.82 6.62
C ASP A 344 -7.17 12.20 6.88
N ASP A 345 -5.86 12.36 6.65
CA ASP A 345 -5.11 13.59 6.94
C ASP A 345 -4.19 13.94 5.77
N TYR A 346 -4.79 14.57 4.75
CA TYR A 346 -4.10 14.98 3.54
C TYR A 346 -3.04 16.05 3.81
N GLU A 347 -3.32 17.02 4.70
CA GLU A 347 -2.38 18.07 5.07
C GLU A 347 -1.11 17.49 5.68
N TRP A 348 -1.25 16.55 6.61
CA TRP A 348 -0.11 15.86 7.19
C TRP A 348 0.69 15.06 6.15
N SER A 349 -0.01 14.37 5.24
CA SER A 349 0.62 13.61 4.16
C SER A 349 1.46 14.52 3.25
N ASN A 350 0.94 15.71 2.95
CA ASN A 350 1.64 16.75 2.20
C ASN A 350 2.89 17.23 2.93
N VAL A 351 2.78 17.58 4.22
CA VAL A 351 3.91 18.03 5.05
C VAL A 351 5.06 17.02 4.98
N VAL A 352 4.76 15.74 5.18
CA VAL A 352 5.74 14.65 5.13
C VAL A 352 6.38 14.54 3.74
N ASN A 353 5.58 14.54 2.68
CA ASN A 353 6.07 14.42 1.31
C ASN A 353 6.92 15.63 0.89
N TYR A 354 6.55 16.85 1.29
CA TYR A 354 7.28 18.06 0.93
C TYR A 354 8.55 18.26 1.76
N ALA A 355 8.58 17.81 3.01
CA ALA A 355 9.83 17.73 3.77
C ALA A 355 10.84 16.81 3.07
N LEU A 356 10.38 15.67 2.53
CA LEU A 356 11.22 14.79 1.71
C LEU A 356 11.68 15.47 0.41
N GLN A 357 10.77 16.14 -0.32
CA GLN A 357 11.11 16.85 -1.55
C GLN A 357 12.13 17.98 -1.31
N ALA A 358 12.07 18.66 -0.16
CA ALA A 358 13.06 19.65 0.22
C ALA A 358 14.47 19.04 0.36
N LEU A 359 14.60 17.83 0.92
CA LEU A 359 15.88 17.13 1.00
C LEU A 359 16.47 16.82 -0.37
N PHE A 360 15.62 16.34 -1.29
CA PHE A 360 16.01 16.08 -2.67
C PHE A 360 16.41 17.36 -3.41
N TYR A 361 15.65 18.44 -3.19
CA TYR A 361 15.94 19.75 -3.75
C TYR A 361 17.27 20.30 -3.25
N GLY A 362 17.55 20.17 -1.95
CA GLY A 362 18.84 20.53 -1.37
C GLY A 362 20.00 19.83 -2.09
N GLU A 363 19.89 18.53 -2.34
CA GLU A 363 20.93 17.79 -3.07
C GLU A 363 21.06 18.30 -4.51
N ARG A 364 19.95 18.49 -5.22
CA ARG A 364 19.96 18.98 -6.61
C ARG A 364 20.62 20.35 -6.75
N GLN A 365 20.39 21.25 -5.78
CA GLN A 365 20.95 22.60 -5.79
C GLN A 365 22.31 22.72 -5.11
N GLY A 366 22.82 21.64 -4.51
CA GLY A 366 24.03 21.69 -3.69
C GLY A 366 23.87 22.50 -2.41
N ILE A 367 22.64 22.67 -1.92
CA ILE A 367 22.33 23.27 -0.62
C ILE A 367 22.43 22.16 0.43
N GLY A 368 23.28 22.33 1.43
CA GLY A 368 23.49 21.36 2.49
C GLY A 368 23.15 21.90 3.87
N LYS A 369 23.55 21.16 4.90
CA LYS A 369 23.38 21.57 6.30
C LYS A 369 23.98 22.96 6.54
N ASN A 370 23.21 23.84 7.16
CA ASN A 370 23.64 25.18 7.55
C ASN A 370 22.95 25.63 8.85
N GLU A 371 23.67 25.52 9.96
CA GLU A 371 23.15 25.81 11.30
C GLU A 371 22.73 27.27 11.48
N ALA A 372 23.32 28.22 10.73
CA ALA A 372 22.93 29.62 10.78
C ALA A 372 21.59 29.89 10.09
N MET A 373 21.19 29.04 9.14
CA MET A 373 19.92 29.12 8.41
C MET A 373 18.83 28.22 9.00
N CYS A 374 19.21 27.28 9.87
CA CYS A 374 18.28 26.47 10.64
C CYS A 374 17.56 27.37 11.65
N ARG A 375 16.29 27.70 11.39
CA ARG A 375 15.50 28.55 12.30
C ARG A 375 15.27 27.81 13.61
N ASN A 376 15.63 28.46 14.71
CA ASN A 376 15.48 27.92 16.05
C ASN A 376 14.12 28.32 16.63
N HIS A 377 13.72 27.65 17.71
CA HIS A 377 12.39 27.55 18.35
C HIS A 377 11.65 28.86 18.73
N THR A 378 12.13 30.05 18.33
CA THR A 378 11.60 31.37 18.73
C THR A 378 10.82 32.13 17.65
N ASP A 379 10.84 31.65 16.40
CA ASP A 379 10.02 32.21 15.32
C ASP A 379 8.62 31.57 15.36
N ASP A 380 7.59 32.35 15.01
CA ASP A 380 6.17 31.92 14.99
C ASP A 380 6.02 30.70 14.05
N LEU A 381 6.01 29.51 14.65
CA LEU A 381 5.87 28.26 13.93
C LEU A 381 4.45 28.22 13.36
N SER A 382 4.34 28.31 12.03
CA SER A 382 3.04 28.31 11.36
C SER A 382 2.21 27.11 11.78
N SER A 383 0.98 27.37 12.26
CA SER A 383 -0.04 26.34 12.49
C SER A 383 -0.57 25.76 11.17
N ASN A 384 -0.41 26.52 10.07
CA ASN A 384 -0.83 26.14 8.74
C ASN A 384 0.31 25.45 8.00
N TRP A 385 0.04 24.32 7.36
CA TRP A 385 1.07 23.49 6.71
C TRP A 385 1.83 24.22 5.59
N TYR A 386 1.16 25.08 4.81
CA TYR A 386 1.76 25.83 3.72
C TYR A 386 2.71 26.95 4.19
N GLY A 387 2.58 27.41 5.44
CA GLY A 387 3.46 28.43 6.03
C GLY A 387 4.74 27.86 6.66
N LEU A 388 4.94 26.54 6.63
CA LEU A 388 6.12 25.90 7.19
C LEU A 388 7.37 26.16 6.35
N ASN A 389 8.51 26.34 7.00
CA ASN A 389 9.79 26.47 6.31
C ASN A 389 10.38 25.08 5.98
N TYR A 390 10.02 24.53 4.82
CA TYR A 390 10.48 23.21 4.39
C TYR A 390 12.00 23.09 4.22
N LEU A 391 12.71 24.19 3.94
CA LEU A 391 14.17 24.17 3.87
C LEU A 391 14.84 23.95 5.23
N ASN A 392 14.12 24.05 6.35
CA ASN A 392 14.65 23.61 7.65
C ASN A 392 15.03 22.12 7.64
N ALA A 393 14.34 21.28 6.86
CA ALA A 393 14.75 19.89 6.65
C ALA A 393 16.22 19.79 6.22
N VAL A 394 16.61 20.63 5.26
CA VAL A 394 17.96 20.68 4.69
C VAL A 394 18.93 21.39 5.62
N TYR A 395 18.59 22.59 6.09
CA TYR A 395 19.52 23.41 6.86
C TYR A 395 19.84 22.80 8.22
N CYS A 396 18.88 22.15 8.88
CA CYS A 396 19.08 21.59 10.21
C CYS A 396 19.71 20.20 10.18
N VAL A 397 19.38 19.36 9.19
CA VAL A 397 19.77 17.94 9.18
C VAL A 397 20.77 17.62 8.06
N GLY A 398 20.72 18.34 6.95
CA GLY A 398 21.48 18.08 5.73
C GLY A 398 20.56 17.74 4.56
N ASN A 399 21.07 17.82 3.33
CA ASN A 399 20.33 17.35 2.17
C ASN A 399 20.29 15.82 2.07
N TYR A 400 19.60 15.29 1.06
CA TYR A 400 19.42 13.84 0.92
C TYR A 400 20.74 13.05 0.84
N SER A 401 21.73 13.53 0.06
CA SER A 401 23.03 12.85 -0.05
C SER A 401 23.84 12.93 1.24
N GLU A 402 23.81 14.07 1.94
CA GLU A 402 24.45 14.23 3.25
C GLU A 402 23.83 13.30 4.30
N ILE A 403 22.50 13.21 4.37
CA ILE A 403 21.78 12.27 5.26
C ILE A 403 22.18 10.83 4.93
N TYR A 404 22.27 10.48 3.65
CA TYR A 404 22.71 9.16 3.22
C TYR A 404 24.17 8.89 3.64
N SER A 405 25.10 9.79 3.32
CA SER A 405 26.52 9.62 3.59
C SER A 405 26.90 9.70 5.07
N ASN A 406 26.15 10.47 5.87
CA ASN A 406 26.38 10.59 7.31
C ASN A 406 25.71 9.46 8.09
N SER A 407 24.94 8.62 7.42
CA SER A 407 24.35 7.44 8.03
C SER A 407 25.33 6.27 8.05
N GLN A 408 24.92 5.19 8.72
CA GLN A 408 25.59 3.89 8.67
C GLN A 408 25.71 3.28 7.25
N PHE A 409 25.20 3.96 6.21
CA PHE A 409 25.37 3.59 4.80
C PHE A 409 26.53 4.28 4.09
N ALA A 410 27.36 5.07 4.78
CA ALA A 410 28.49 5.80 4.18
C ALA A 410 29.38 4.92 3.27
N ASP A 411 29.57 3.65 3.66
CA ASP A 411 30.41 2.69 2.94
C ASP A 411 29.71 2.00 1.76
N PHE A 412 28.40 2.20 1.60
CA PHE A 412 27.61 1.60 0.53
C PHE A 412 27.27 2.64 -0.52
N THR A 413 27.76 2.45 -1.75
CA THR A 413 27.43 3.34 -2.85
C THR A 413 25.94 3.25 -3.16
N ARG A 414 25.25 4.41 -3.18
CA ARG A 414 23.87 4.50 -3.71
C ARG A 414 23.81 3.87 -5.09
N THR A 415 22.77 3.09 -5.34
CA THR A 415 22.52 2.59 -6.69
C THR A 415 22.17 3.76 -7.61
N THR A 416 22.35 3.60 -8.92
CA THR A 416 22.02 4.66 -9.89
C THR A 416 20.57 5.12 -9.77
N ILE A 417 19.63 4.21 -9.46
CA ILE A 417 18.20 4.53 -9.32
C ILE A 417 17.91 5.38 -8.07
N ASP A 418 18.74 5.28 -7.02
CA ASP A 418 18.65 6.02 -5.75
C ASP A 418 19.44 7.34 -5.75
N THR A 419 19.71 7.90 -6.92
CA THR A 419 20.30 9.23 -7.07
C THR A 419 19.27 10.22 -7.60
N ILE A 420 19.54 11.51 -7.47
CA ILE A 420 18.64 12.54 -7.99
C ILE A 420 18.51 12.42 -9.51
N ASN A 421 17.27 12.37 -9.98
CA ASN A 421 16.94 12.23 -11.39
C ASN A 421 17.55 13.37 -12.22
N ASN A 422 18.44 12.98 -13.13
CA ASN A 422 19.05 13.76 -14.20
C ASN A 422 18.80 13.14 -15.60
N GLY A 423 17.82 12.24 -15.71
CA GLY A 423 17.41 11.56 -16.95
C GLY A 423 17.22 10.04 -16.82
N THR A 424 17.86 9.39 -15.84
CA THR A 424 17.78 7.93 -15.62
C THR A 424 17.46 7.53 -14.18
N PRO A 425 18.01 8.19 -13.14
CA PRO A 425 17.65 7.89 -11.75
C PRO A 425 16.17 8.14 -11.43
N MET A 426 15.64 7.53 -10.38
CA MET A 426 14.20 7.54 -10.09
C MET A 426 13.79 8.58 -9.05
N LEU A 427 14.71 9.11 -8.24
CA LEU A 427 14.39 10.15 -7.25
C LEU A 427 14.14 11.49 -7.95
N TYR A 428 12.87 11.75 -8.27
CA TYR A 428 12.47 12.97 -8.95
C TYR A 428 12.18 14.11 -7.97
N VAL A 429 12.88 15.23 -8.14
CA VAL A 429 12.64 16.44 -7.36
C VAL A 429 11.62 17.32 -8.05
N ILE A 430 10.54 17.65 -7.34
CA ILE A 430 9.59 18.69 -7.74
C ILE A 430 10.31 20.05 -7.66
N PRO A 431 10.25 20.90 -8.71
CA PRO A 431 10.87 22.22 -8.66
C PRO A 431 10.33 23.07 -7.48
N TYR A 432 11.23 23.75 -6.76
CA TYR A 432 10.89 24.54 -5.57
C TYR A 432 10.05 25.80 -5.88
N GLY A 433 10.20 26.37 -7.08
CA GLY A 433 9.54 27.62 -7.47
C GLY A 433 10.02 28.86 -6.69
N ASN A 434 9.31 29.99 -6.79
CA ASN A 434 9.56 31.24 -6.06
C ASN A 434 8.57 31.40 -4.87
N LEU A 435 9.05 31.25 -3.62
CA LEU A 435 8.22 31.24 -2.41
C LEU A 435 8.20 32.57 -1.61
N ASP A 436 8.68 33.68 -2.19
CA ASP A 436 9.00 34.92 -1.44
C ASP A 436 7.81 35.77 -0.95
N ASN A 437 6.61 35.20 -0.76
CA ASN A 437 5.42 35.98 -0.38
C ASN A 437 4.71 35.40 0.84
N SER A 438 4.61 36.20 1.92
CA SER A 438 3.79 35.94 3.11
C SER A 438 2.30 35.99 2.78
N HIS A 439 1.48 35.16 3.44
CA HIS A 439 0.04 35.08 3.19
C HIS A 439 -0.86 35.30 4.41
N ASP A 440 -2.03 35.88 4.10
CA ASP A 440 -3.26 35.92 4.89
C ASP A 440 -4.05 34.60 4.71
N GLU A 441 -4.76 34.18 5.76
CA GLU A 441 -5.45 32.89 5.83
C GLU A 441 -6.68 32.79 4.91
N MET A 442 -6.76 31.71 4.11
CA MET A 442 -8.02 31.27 3.49
C MET A 442 -8.36 29.85 3.92
N PHE A 443 -9.59 29.69 4.39
CA PHE A 443 -10.18 28.44 4.86
C PHE A 443 -10.71 27.64 3.66
N PHE A 444 -10.34 26.36 3.54
CA PHE A 444 -10.92 25.43 2.57
C PHE A 444 -11.90 24.49 3.27
N ASP A 445 -13.08 24.31 2.68
CA ASP A 445 -13.99 23.22 3.03
C ASP A 445 -13.56 22.00 2.20
N LEU A 446 -13.08 20.94 2.87
CA LEU A 446 -12.73 19.68 2.22
C LEU A 446 -14.03 18.92 1.91
N SER A 447 -14.76 19.37 0.89
CA SER A 447 -15.83 18.58 0.29
C SER A 447 -15.21 17.35 -0.37
N HIS A 448 -15.82 16.17 -0.19
CA HIS A 448 -15.35 14.95 -0.86
C HIS A 448 -15.75 15.02 -2.34
N THR A 449 -14.92 15.62 -3.21
CA THR A 449 -15.16 15.70 -4.67
C THR A 449 -15.60 14.36 -5.25
N PHE A 450 -14.99 13.25 -4.80
CA PHE A 450 -15.37 11.89 -5.21
C PHE A 450 -16.82 11.50 -4.84
N ALA A 451 -17.31 11.91 -3.68
CA ALA A 451 -18.70 11.68 -3.29
C ALA A 451 -19.66 12.52 -4.15
N GLY A 452 -19.25 13.74 -4.49
CA GLY A 452 -19.93 14.59 -5.48
C GLY A 452 -20.04 13.90 -6.84
N ILE A 453 -18.91 13.51 -7.44
CA ILE A 453 -18.85 12.84 -8.75
C ILE A 453 -19.70 11.57 -8.77
N LYS A 454 -19.67 10.74 -7.72
CA LYS A 454 -20.52 9.54 -7.64
C LYS A 454 -22.01 9.82 -7.58
N SER A 455 -22.40 11.00 -7.09
CA SER A 455 -23.79 11.44 -7.11
C SER A 455 -24.18 12.07 -8.46
N GLU A 456 -23.20 12.51 -9.24
CA GLU A 456 -23.36 12.99 -10.60
C GLU A 456 -23.33 11.86 -11.64
N THR A 457 -23.73 12.16 -12.88
CA THR A 457 -23.71 11.18 -13.98
C THR A 457 -22.47 11.29 -14.86
N ASN A 458 -21.70 12.38 -14.75
CA ASN A 458 -20.53 12.67 -15.58
C ASN A 458 -19.41 13.24 -14.70
N LEU A 459 -18.16 12.99 -15.10
CA LEU A 459 -16.96 13.67 -14.60
C LEU A 459 -16.76 14.99 -15.37
N ASN A 460 -16.68 16.12 -14.68
CA ASN A 460 -16.34 17.41 -15.28
C ASN A 460 -14.81 17.54 -15.36
N CYS A 461 -14.24 17.28 -16.53
CA CYS A 461 -12.80 17.25 -16.75
C CYS A 461 -12.29 18.53 -17.43
N GLY A 462 -11.38 19.25 -16.76
CA GLY A 462 -10.68 20.40 -17.33
C GLY A 462 -9.37 20.01 -18.00
N ILE A 463 -9.10 20.55 -19.19
CA ILE A 463 -7.87 20.30 -19.96
C ILE A 463 -7.20 21.63 -20.28
N VAL A 464 -5.97 21.81 -19.78
CA VAL A 464 -5.14 22.99 -20.02
C VAL A 464 -4.26 22.76 -21.25
N VAL A 465 -4.42 23.60 -22.27
CA VAL A 465 -3.69 23.54 -23.53
C VAL A 465 -2.56 24.57 -23.49
N GLN A 466 -1.30 24.11 -23.36
CA GLN A 466 -0.14 24.99 -23.19
C GLN A 466 0.34 25.69 -24.48
N ASP A 467 -0.04 25.18 -25.66
CA ASP A 467 0.30 25.77 -26.97
C ASP A 467 -0.97 26.02 -27.79
N SER A 468 -1.28 27.29 -28.08
CA SER A 468 -2.41 27.67 -28.95
C SER A 468 -2.25 27.19 -30.41
N ASN A 469 -1.08 26.65 -30.76
CA ASN A 469 -0.74 26.14 -32.11
C ASN A 469 -0.76 24.61 -32.19
N SER A 470 -0.95 23.88 -31.08
CA SER A 470 -1.25 22.45 -31.12
C SER A 470 -2.77 22.29 -31.11
N ASP A 471 -3.38 22.37 -32.29
CA ASP A 471 -4.79 22.03 -32.50
C ASP A 471 -5.04 20.58 -32.06
N ASN A 472 -5.41 20.37 -30.80
CA ASN A 472 -5.93 19.09 -30.29
C ASN A 472 -7.43 18.96 -30.56
N SER A 473 -8.04 19.94 -31.23
CA SER A 473 -9.43 19.92 -31.69
C SER A 473 -9.47 19.73 -33.20
N THR A 474 -9.76 18.52 -33.65
CA THR A 474 -10.30 18.31 -34.99
C THR A 474 -11.82 18.32 -34.92
N ASP A 475 -12.50 18.49 -36.07
CA ASP A 475 -13.98 18.46 -36.18
C ASP A 475 -14.62 17.15 -35.63
N ASP A 476 -13.82 16.12 -35.32
CA ASP A 476 -14.23 14.80 -34.81
C ASP A 476 -14.05 14.61 -33.29
N GLY A 477 -13.66 15.65 -32.54
CA GLY A 477 -13.59 15.62 -31.07
C GLY A 477 -12.21 15.94 -30.49
N MET A 478 -12.13 16.05 -29.16
CA MET A 478 -10.87 16.22 -28.45
C MET A 478 -10.10 14.90 -28.43
N PHE A 479 -8.82 14.91 -28.81
CA PHE A 479 -7.94 13.74 -28.76
C PHE A 479 -6.66 14.03 -27.98
N GLY A 480 -6.11 13.01 -27.33
CA GLY A 480 -4.84 13.11 -26.62
C GLY A 480 -4.85 12.44 -25.25
N MET A 481 -3.67 12.40 -24.62
CA MET A 481 -3.47 11.72 -23.34
C MET A 481 -4.39 12.26 -22.23
N ALA A 482 -4.61 13.57 -22.18
CA ALA A 482 -5.53 14.20 -21.22
C ALA A 482 -6.96 13.66 -21.34
N VAL A 483 -7.47 13.53 -22.57
CA VAL A 483 -8.80 12.96 -22.84
C VAL A 483 -8.87 11.51 -22.39
N SER A 484 -7.87 10.70 -22.75
CA SER A 484 -7.80 9.29 -22.32
C SER A 484 -7.76 9.15 -20.79
N PHE A 485 -7.07 10.05 -20.09
CA PHE A 485 -7.09 10.06 -18.63
C PHE A 485 -8.46 10.45 -18.06
N CYS A 486 -9.13 11.48 -18.59
CA CYS A 486 -10.49 11.82 -18.16
C CYS A 486 -11.46 10.64 -18.33
N GLN A 487 -11.41 9.95 -19.48
CA GLN A 487 -12.22 8.76 -19.75
C GLN A 487 -11.87 7.61 -18.81
N THR A 488 -10.58 7.42 -18.51
CA THR A 488 -10.12 6.40 -17.57
C THR A 488 -10.62 6.70 -16.16
N LEU A 489 -10.55 7.97 -15.71
CA LEU A 489 -11.09 8.39 -14.42
C LEU A 489 -12.61 8.15 -14.38
N ALA A 490 -13.36 8.63 -15.38
CA ALA A 490 -14.80 8.40 -15.45
C ALA A 490 -15.14 6.91 -15.43
N SER A 491 -14.48 6.07 -16.24
CA SER A 491 -14.74 4.63 -16.20
C SER A 491 -14.40 3.97 -14.87
N SER A 492 -13.37 4.45 -14.16
CA SER A 492 -13.01 3.93 -12.84
C SER A 492 -14.00 4.32 -11.73
N MET A 493 -14.65 5.48 -11.89
CA MET A 493 -15.53 6.07 -10.86
C MET A 493 -17.03 5.85 -11.14
N LEU A 494 -17.42 5.72 -12.40
CA LEU A 494 -18.80 5.73 -12.91
C LEU A 494 -19.12 4.41 -13.63
N ASP A 495 -18.93 3.29 -12.92
CA ASP A 495 -19.34 1.94 -13.34
C ASP A 495 -18.87 1.51 -14.74
N GLY A 496 -17.65 1.89 -15.12
CA GLY A 496 -17.05 1.53 -16.41
C GLY A 496 -17.47 2.43 -17.57
N ASN A 497 -18.22 3.51 -17.34
CA ASN A 497 -18.66 4.41 -18.41
C ASN A 497 -17.54 5.39 -18.84
N LEU A 498 -16.86 5.05 -19.94
CA LEU A 498 -15.81 5.87 -20.54
C LEU A 498 -16.30 7.20 -21.12
N PHE A 499 -17.61 7.33 -21.42
CA PHE A 499 -18.18 8.50 -22.07
C PHE A 499 -18.88 9.47 -21.11
N ALA A 500 -18.93 9.12 -19.82
CA ALA A 500 -19.46 9.97 -18.76
C ALA A 500 -18.47 11.08 -18.40
N VAL A 501 -18.10 11.91 -19.38
CA VAL A 501 -17.14 13.01 -19.22
C VAL A 501 -17.67 14.26 -19.89
N ASN A 502 -17.71 15.37 -19.15
CA ASN A 502 -17.88 16.72 -19.70
C ASN A 502 -16.49 17.36 -19.80
N TYR A 503 -16.10 17.84 -20.98
CA TYR A 503 -14.79 18.46 -21.16
C TYR A 503 -14.89 19.99 -21.15
N THR A 504 -13.98 20.63 -20.41
CA THR A 504 -13.78 22.08 -20.44
C THR A 504 -12.32 22.38 -20.78
N THR A 505 -12.07 23.15 -21.83
CA THR A 505 -10.71 23.53 -22.24
C THR A 505 -10.31 24.89 -21.68
N PHE A 506 -9.09 24.97 -21.18
CA PHE A 506 -8.47 26.19 -20.68
C PHE A 506 -7.18 26.47 -21.44
N TYR A 507 -6.83 27.75 -21.59
CA TYR A 507 -5.63 28.19 -22.30
C TYR A 507 -4.60 28.85 -21.39
N ASP A 508 -4.90 28.95 -20.09
CA ASP A 508 -4.04 29.52 -19.06
C ASP A 508 -4.24 28.79 -17.72
N GLU A 509 -3.20 28.81 -16.88
CA GLU A 509 -3.20 28.11 -15.59
C GLU A 509 -4.11 28.81 -14.55
N GLU A 510 -4.31 30.12 -14.67
CA GLU A 510 -5.10 30.90 -13.72
C GLU A 510 -6.60 30.59 -13.84
N SER A 511 -7.17 30.68 -15.05
CA SER A 511 -8.59 30.41 -15.28
C SER A 511 -8.96 28.95 -14.96
N SER A 512 -8.09 28.00 -15.31
CA SER A 512 -8.30 26.58 -15.03
C SER A 512 -8.35 26.30 -13.52
N THR A 513 -7.43 26.89 -12.75
CA THR A 513 -7.36 26.66 -11.31
C THR A 513 -8.49 27.36 -10.55
N ILE A 514 -8.96 28.51 -11.03
CA ILE A 514 -10.20 29.14 -10.52
C ILE A 514 -11.41 28.24 -10.77
N ALA A 515 -11.53 27.65 -11.97
CA ALA A 515 -12.62 26.73 -12.29
C ALA A 515 -12.62 25.48 -11.39
N LEU A 516 -11.44 24.92 -11.09
CA LEU A 516 -11.31 23.80 -10.16
C LEU A 516 -11.73 24.19 -8.73
N LYS A 517 -11.33 25.38 -8.25
CA LYS A 517 -11.70 25.89 -6.93
C LYS A 517 -13.19 26.16 -6.78
N ASN A 518 -13.83 26.61 -7.85
CA ASN A 518 -15.27 26.89 -7.87
C ASN A 518 -16.11 25.62 -8.12
N GLU A 519 -15.50 24.44 -8.14
CA GLU A 519 -16.15 23.15 -8.45
C GLU A 519 -16.81 23.13 -9.84
N GLU A 520 -16.33 23.96 -10.79
CA GLU A 520 -16.79 23.95 -12.20
C GLU A 520 -16.19 22.77 -12.99
N VAL A 521 -15.04 22.28 -12.54
CA VAL A 521 -14.40 21.05 -13.00
C VAL A 521 -13.91 20.27 -11.79
N ASP A 522 -13.96 18.95 -11.88
CA ASP A 522 -13.56 18.01 -10.82
C ASP A 522 -12.05 17.72 -10.84
N VAL A 523 -11.43 17.79 -12.01
CA VAL A 523 -10.02 17.45 -12.23
C VAL A 523 -9.44 18.29 -13.36
N LEU A 524 -8.16 18.65 -13.25
CA LEU A 524 -7.41 19.37 -14.27
C LEU A 524 -6.26 18.53 -14.83
N PHE A 525 -6.11 18.53 -16.14
CA PHE A 525 -4.97 17.95 -16.86
C PHE A 525 -4.14 19.02 -17.55
N GLY A 526 -2.81 18.83 -17.59
CA GLY A 526 -1.89 19.69 -18.36
C GLY A 526 -1.22 20.81 -17.56
N LEU A 527 -1.44 20.89 -16.24
CA LEU A 527 -0.72 21.80 -15.35
C LEU A 527 0.67 21.28 -15.01
N THR A 528 1.59 22.20 -14.73
CA THR A 528 2.95 21.85 -14.30
C THR A 528 3.04 21.82 -12.77
N ALA A 529 3.37 20.66 -12.20
CA ALA A 529 3.57 20.52 -10.76
C ALA A 529 4.80 21.32 -10.29
N SER A 530 4.62 22.17 -9.28
CA SER A 530 5.69 22.93 -8.65
C SER A 530 5.39 23.12 -7.16
N MET A 531 6.42 23.29 -6.33
CA MET A 531 6.22 23.64 -4.92
C MET A 531 5.57 25.02 -4.77
N THR A 532 5.73 25.94 -5.72
CA THR A 532 4.96 27.20 -5.77
C THR A 532 3.46 26.99 -5.90
N SER A 533 3.00 26.01 -6.66
CA SER A 533 1.57 25.71 -6.75
C SER A 533 1.00 25.25 -5.39
N ASN A 534 1.86 24.76 -4.50
CA ASN A 534 1.51 24.27 -3.17
C ASN A 534 1.81 25.29 -2.05
N PHE A 535 2.71 26.25 -2.26
CA PHE A 535 3.25 27.17 -1.23
C PHE A 535 3.40 28.65 -1.64
N GLY A 536 3.30 28.98 -2.93
CA GLY A 536 3.57 30.32 -3.46
C GLY A 536 2.31 31.17 -3.64
N ASN A 537 2.49 32.49 -3.71
CA ASN A 537 1.42 33.47 -3.91
C ASN A 537 0.97 33.57 -5.36
N GLY A 538 -0.01 32.76 -5.74
CA GLY A 538 -0.58 32.76 -7.09
C GLY A 538 -1.96 32.11 -7.13
N SER A 539 -2.65 32.27 -8.26
CA SER A 539 -4.04 31.81 -8.46
C SER A 539 -4.25 30.29 -8.27
N ILE A 540 -3.16 29.52 -8.11
CA ILE A 540 -3.07 28.05 -8.07
C ILE A 540 -3.07 27.45 -6.63
N GLU A 541 -3.09 28.28 -5.57
CA GLU A 541 -3.04 27.77 -4.18
C GLU A 541 -4.18 26.80 -3.83
N GLY A 542 -3.89 25.72 -3.09
CA GLY A 542 -4.90 24.76 -2.64
C GLY A 542 -5.25 23.67 -3.66
N VAL A 543 -4.51 23.55 -4.76
CA VAL A 543 -4.68 22.47 -5.74
C VAL A 543 -3.76 21.30 -5.43
N VAL A 544 -4.28 20.08 -5.53
CA VAL A 544 -3.53 18.84 -5.31
C VAL A 544 -3.04 18.28 -6.65
N PHE A 545 -1.74 18.04 -6.77
CA PHE A 545 -1.15 17.36 -7.92
C PHE A 545 -1.06 15.86 -7.68
N SER A 546 -1.45 15.07 -8.68
CA SER A 546 -1.10 13.65 -8.73
C SER A 546 0.42 13.48 -8.90
N THR A 547 0.90 12.24 -8.80
CA THR A 547 2.23 11.88 -9.33
C THR A 547 2.34 12.38 -10.78
N PRO A 548 3.39 13.14 -11.15
CA PRO A 548 3.54 13.62 -12.51
C PRO A 548 3.62 12.48 -13.52
N TYR A 549 2.85 12.58 -14.60
CA TYR A 549 2.82 11.61 -15.71
C TYR A 549 3.70 12.01 -16.91
N PHE A 550 4.21 13.25 -16.91
CA PHE A 550 5.19 13.74 -17.88
C PHE A 550 6.29 14.52 -17.16
N TYR A 551 7.54 14.26 -17.56
CA TYR A 551 8.73 14.90 -17.00
C TYR A 551 9.47 15.65 -18.12
N GLY A 552 9.54 16.97 -18.04
CA GLY A 552 10.18 17.83 -19.04
C GLY A 552 11.11 18.87 -18.40
N ASN A 553 12.06 19.39 -19.18
CA ASN A 553 12.94 20.46 -18.74
C ASN A 553 12.32 21.82 -19.10
N GLN A 554 12.20 22.74 -18.14
CA GLN A 554 11.61 24.07 -18.36
C GLN A 554 12.51 25.04 -19.17
N THR A 555 13.66 24.60 -19.67
CA THR A 555 14.61 25.45 -20.41
C THR A 555 14.15 25.85 -21.82
N GLY A 556 12.85 25.80 -22.12
CA GLY A 556 12.28 26.00 -23.46
C GLY A 556 11.11 26.99 -23.55
N LYS A 557 10.93 27.87 -22.55
CA LYS A 557 10.08 29.06 -22.69
C LYS A 557 10.93 30.32 -22.73
#